data_AF-A0A482RL02-F1
#
_entry.id   AF-A0A482RL02-F1
#
_cell.length_a   1.000
_cell.length_b   1.000
_cell.length_c   1.000
_cell.angle_alpha   90.00
_cell.angle_beta   90.00
_cell.angle_gamma   90.00
#
_symmetry.space_group_name_H-M   'P 1'
#
loop_
_entity.id
_entity.type
_entity.pdbx_description
1 polymer ?
#
loop_
_entity_poly.entity_id
_entity_poly.type
_entity_poly.pdbx_seq_one_letter_code
_entity_poly.pdbx_strand_id
1 'polypeptide(L)'
;MVFPCSIEWYTYTVNDTVDAVQRAVTNYYSINDQSPDTFMYTYVEDEEGERVPAPLTLTVTQYTDIPAALNPSKRFSGQTVTTTYTLNETFYGPLDYSEGYDTLRLFFNSLVSMELTIPPLDNFAFGSLYRNCLRWSNVVYYNFENRGQVQYVLRPAASICCARRLAADTFTA
;
A
#
# COMPACT_ATOMS: atom_id res chain seq x y z
N MET A 1 12.42 0.51 -20.96
CA MET A 1 11.32 1.46 -21.24
C MET A 1 10.95 2.06 -19.89
N VAL A 2 11.34 3.31 -19.63
CA VAL A 2 11.05 4.00 -18.36
C VAL A 2 9.75 4.75 -18.59
N PHE A 3 8.70 4.44 -17.82
CA PHE A 3 7.44 5.19 -17.84
C PHE A 3 7.51 6.26 -16.76
N PRO A 4 7.72 7.56 -17.08
CA PRO A 4 7.59 8.62 -16.10
C PRO A 4 6.13 9.06 -16.09
N CYS A 5 5.30 8.39 -15.30
CA CYS A 5 3.97 8.91 -14.93
C CYS A 5 3.79 8.62 -13.44
N SER A 6 4.51 9.36 -12.59
CA SER A 6 4.10 9.50 -11.20
C SER A 6 2.83 10.33 -11.23
N ILE A 7 1.69 9.66 -11.05
CA ILE A 7 0.43 10.37 -10.88
C ILE A 7 0.36 10.81 -9.42
N GLU A 8 0.22 12.11 -9.22
CA GLU A 8 0.14 12.72 -7.91
C GLU A 8 -1.30 13.13 -7.62
N TRP A 9 -1.74 12.80 -6.42
CA TRP A 9 -3.05 13.19 -5.91
C TRP A 9 -2.91 13.78 -4.51
N TYR A 10 -3.97 14.46 -4.09
CA TYR A 10 -3.98 15.18 -2.83
C TYR A 10 -5.26 14.91 -2.06
N THR A 11 -5.13 14.66 -0.76
CA THR A 11 -6.25 14.62 0.19
C THR A 11 -6.07 15.73 1.22
N TYR A 12 -7.18 16.20 1.79
CA TYR A 12 -7.20 17.31 2.74
C TYR A 12 -7.82 16.94 4.08
N THR A 13 -8.43 15.75 4.18
CA THR A 13 -9.04 15.27 5.41
C THR A 13 -8.41 13.94 5.85
N VAL A 14 -8.46 13.70 7.16
CA VAL A 14 -8.03 12.42 7.75
C VAL A 14 -8.86 11.28 7.17
N ASN A 15 -10.18 11.47 7.10
CA ASN A 15 -11.12 10.48 6.59
C ASN A 15 -10.80 10.10 5.13
N ASP A 16 -10.61 11.07 4.24
CA ASP A 16 -10.29 10.76 2.83
C ASP A 16 -8.97 10.00 2.69
N THR A 17 -7.98 10.29 3.54
CA THR A 17 -6.68 9.62 3.50
C THR A 17 -6.79 8.18 4.00
N VAL A 18 -7.56 7.97 5.08
CA VAL A 18 -7.84 6.65 5.63
C VAL A 18 -8.63 5.82 4.62
N ASP A 19 -9.71 6.38 4.08
CA ASP A 19 -10.55 5.74 3.07
C ASP A 19 -9.74 5.37 1.82
N ALA A 20 -8.79 6.22 1.40
CA ALA A 20 -7.90 5.91 0.28
C ALA A 20 -7.01 4.69 0.55
N VAL A 21 -6.42 4.58 1.75
CA VAL A 21 -5.60 3.43 2.14
C VAL A 21 -6.46 2.17 2.29
N GLN A 22 -7.58 2.26 3.01
CA GLN A 22 -8.49 1.14 3.21
C GLN A 22 -9.01 0.62 1.87
N ARG A 23 -9.44 1.50 0.97
CA ARG A 23 -9.87 1.13 -0.38
C ARG A 23 -8.75 0.46 -1.18
N ALA A 24 -7.50 0.92 -1.07
CA ALA A 24 -6.38 0.26 -1.75
C ALA A 24 -6.17 -1.18 -1.26
N VAL A 25 -6.29 -1.40 0.06
CA VAL A 25 -6.20 -2.73 0.68
C VAL A 25 -7.39 -3.60 0.24
N THR A 26 -8.62 -3.12 0.34
CA THR A 26 -9.82 -3.88 -0.08
C THR A 26 -9.76 -4.25 -1.56
N ASN A 27 -9.35 -3.31 -2.43
CA ASN A 27 -9.22 -3.54 -3.86
C ASN A 27 -8.12 -4.54 -4.19
N TYR A 28 -7.03 -4.60 -3.39
CA TYR A 28 -6.00 -5.62 -3.58
C TYR A 28 -6.56 -7.02 -3.37
N TYR A 29 -7.29 -7.26 -2.28
CA TYR A 29 -7.83 -8.60 -1.98
C TYR A 29 -8.97 -9.02 -2.91
N SER A 30 -9.71 -8.05 -3.45
CA SER A 30 -10.83 -8.27 -4.39
C SER A 30 -10.46 -8.01 -5.86
N ILE A 31 -9.17 -7.94 -6.20
CA ILE A 31 -8.75 -7.44 -7.52
C ILE A 31 -9.30 -8.29 -8.67
N ASN A 32 -9.41 -9.62 -8.49
CA ASN A 32 -9.87 -10.53 -9.53
C ASN A 32 -11.39 -10.45 -9.77
N ASP A 33 -12.16 -9.89 -8.84
CA ASP A 33 -13.59 -9.65 -9.02
C ASP A 33 -13.87 -8.28 -9.65
N GLN A 34 -12.95 -7.33 -9.47
CA GLN A 34 -13.12 -5.93 -9.90
C GLN A 34 -12.37 -5.59 -11.19
N SER A 35 -11.29 -6.31 -11.49
CA SER A 35 -10.42 -6.04 -12.62
C SER A 35 -10.89 -6.74 -13.90
N PRO A 36 -10.71 -6.12 -15.08
CA PRO A 36 -11.00 -6.78 -16.35
C PRO A 36 -10.00 -7.91 -16.71
N ASP A 37 -8.89 -8.01 -16.00
CA ASP A 37 -7.84 -9.02 -16.22
C ASP A 37 -7.62 -9.84 -14.95
N THR A 38 -7.04 -11.04 -15.09
CA THR A 38 -6.75 -11.95 -13.99
C THR A 38 -5.34 -11.76 -13.46
N PHE A 39 -5.23 -11.50 -12.16
CA PHE A 39 -3.98 -11.35 -11.43
C PHE A 39 -3.73 -12.56 -10.54
N MET A 40 -2.49 -13.01 -10.52
CA MET A 40 -1.98 -14.05 -9.63
C MET A 40 -1.29 -13.40 -8.44
N TYR A 41 -1.75 -13.74 -7.24
CA TYR A 41 -1.12 -13.30 -6.01
C TYR A 41 0.19 -14.05 -5.76
N THR A 42 1.11 -13.38 -5.06
CA THR A 42 2.13 -14.08 -4.29
C THR A 42 1.43 -14.67 -3.05
N TYR A 43 1.56 -15.96 -2.79
CA TYR A 43 0.96 -16.63 -1.63
C TYR A 43 1.98 -16.85 -0.52
N VAL A 44 1.54 -16.73 0.73
CA VAL A 44 2.26 -17.10 1.95
C VAL A 44 1.43 -18.12 2.73
N GLU A 45 2.07 -18.81 3.66
CA GLU A 45 1.36 -19.65 4.64
C GLU A 45 0.99 -18.77 5.83
N ASP A 46 -0.26 -18.86 6.29
CA ASP A 46 -0.69 -18.25 7.56
C ASP A 46 -0.23 -19.08 8.76
N GLU A 47 -0.63 -18.67 9.98
CA GLU A 47 -0.25 -19.37 11.22
C GLU A 47 -0.82 -20.79 11.28
N GLU A 48 -1.90 -21.05 10.54
CA GLU A 48 -2.58 -22.32 10.40
C GLU A 48 -2.03 -23.19 9.24
N GLY A 49 -1.15 -22.65 8.40
CA GLY A 49 -0.53 -23.33 7.26
C GLY A 49 -1.36 -23.28 5.96
N GLU A 50 -2.43 -22.48 5.93
CA GLU A 50 -3.25 -22.26 4.75
C GLU A 50 -2.58 -21.26 3.80
N ARG A 51 -2.76 -21.47 2.50
CA ARG A 51 -2.17 -20.59 1.48
C ARG A 51 -3.05 -19.37 1.25
N VAL A 52 -2.65 -18.25 1.83
CA VAL A 52 -3.34 -16.96 1.69
C VAL A 52 -2.54 -16.00 0.81
N PRO A 53 -3.20 -15.01 0.14
CA PRO A 53 -2.48 -13.94 -0.53
C PRO A 53 -1.53 -13.23 0.44
N ALA A 54 -0.32 -12.92 -0.03
CA ALA A 54 0.64 -12.16 0.74
C ALA A 54 0.00 -10.84 1.21
N PRO A 55 0.17 -10.47 2.49
CA PRO A 55 -0.45 -9.27 3.03
C PRO A 55 0.26 -7.99 2.58
N LEU A 56 -0.48 -6.87 2.54
CA LEU A 56 0.12 -5.57 2.27
C LEU A 56 0.92 -5.11 3.49
N THR A 57 1.90 -4.24 3.25
CA THR A 57 2.73 -3.68 4.30
C THR A 57 2.61 -2.16 4.31
N LEU A 58 2.24 -1.59 5.46
CA LEU A 58 2.22 -0.15 5.68
C LEU A 58 3.40 0.24 6.57
N THR A 59 4.34 0.99 6.01
CA THR A 59 5.45 1.57 6.75
C THR A 59 5.11 3.01 7.09
N VAL A 60 5.16 3.34 8.37
CA VAL A 60 4.78 4.66 8.91
C VAL A 60 6.00 5.29 9.55
N THR A 61 6.31 6.52 9.15
CA THR A 61 7.33 7.34 9.82
C THR A 61 6.64 8.51 10.50
N GLN A 62 6.90 8.65 11.80
CA GLN A 62 6.27 9.67 12.64
C GLN A 62 7.27 10.37 13.55
N TYR A 63 6.97 11.62 13.93
CA TYR A 63 7.71 12.35 14.94
C TYR A 63 7.44 11.80 16.34
N THR A 64 8.48 11.67 17.14
CA THR A 64 8.36 11.22 18.54
C THR A 64 7.92 12.33 19.49
N ASP A 65 8.14 13.60 19.13
CA ASP A 65 7.83 14.78 19.94
C ASP A 65 6.67 15.60 19.35
N ILE A 66 5.49 15.00 19.28
CA ILE A 66 4.26 15.62 18.75
C ILE A 66 3.90 16.91 19.53
N PRO A 67 3.94 16.95 20.87
CA PRO A 67 3.57 18.15 21.61
C PRO A 67 4.48 19.34 21.31
N ALA A 68 5.77 19.13 21.01
CA ALA A 68 6.65 20.20 20.55
C ALA A 68 6.41 20.57 19.09
N ALA A 69 6.05 19.62 18.22
CA ALA A 69 5.71 19.90 16.82
C ALA A 69 4.49 20.82 16.67
N LEU A 70 3.54 20.75 17.62
CA LEU A 70 2.30 21.55 17.61
C LEU A 70 2.37 22.82 18.47
N ASN A 71 3.46 23.03 19.22
CA ASN A 71 3.59 24.16 20.14
C ASN A 71 4.84 25.01 19.79
N PRO A 72 4.67 26.23 19.26
CA PRO A 72 5.80 27.06 18.84
C PRO A 72 6.71 27.49 20.00
N SER A 73 6.24 27.40 21.25
CA SER A 73 7.02 27.74 22.44
C SER A 73 7.90 26.60 22.93
N LYS A 74 7.80 25.40 22.35
CA LYS A 74 8.61 24.23 22.71
C LYS A 74 9.71 24.00 21.67
N ARG A 75 10.86 23.53 22.13
CA ARG A 75 11.95 23.11 21.24
C ARG A 75 11.57 21.79 20.57
N PHE A 76 11.47 21.80 19.25
CA PHE A 76 11.23 20.60 18.46
C PHE A 76 12.54 19.81 18.25
N SER A 77 12.50 18.50 18.53
CA SER A 77 13.67 17.62 18.41
C SER A 77 13.92 17.12 16.98
N GLY A 78 12.88 17.08 16.13
CA GLY A 78 12.96 16.51 14.79
C GLY A 78 13.17 14.99 14.75
N GLN A 79 13.11 14.30 15.89
CA GLN A 79 13.32 12.87 15.95
C GLN A 79 12.13 12.10 15.38
N THR A 80 12.42 11.08 14.58
CA THR A 80 11.42 10.23 13.94
C THR A 80 11.58 8.77 14.35
N VAL A 81 10.47 8.04 14.38
CA VAL A 81 10.44 6.58 14.51
C VAL A 81 9.68 6.01 13.33
N THR A 82 10.17 4.87 12.81
CA THR A 82 9.52 4.14 11.72
C THR A 82 9.00 2.81 12.24
N THR A 83 7.71 2.56 11.99
CA THR A 83 7.02 1.32 12.38
C THR A 83 6.38 0.71 11.15
N THR A 84 6.45 -0.61 11.02
CA THR A 84 5.88 -1.36 9.91
C THR A 84 4.70 -2.19 10.40
N TYR A 85 3.58 -2.12 9.70
CA TYR A 85 2.35 -2.83 9.98
C TYR A 85 2.01 -3.75 8.81
N THR A 86 1.63 -4.98 9.12
CA THR A 86 1.06 -5.92 8.14
C THR A 86 -0.45 -5.67 8.09
N LEU A 87 -0.98 -5.38 6.90
CA LEU A 87 -2.39 -5.10 6.68
C LEU A 87 -3.09 -6.31 6.07
N ASN A 88 -4.36 -6.49 6.41
CA ASN A 88 -5.24 -7.51 5.83
C ASN A 88 -6.66 -6.95 5.60
N GLU A 89 -7.61 -7.80 5.21
CA GLU A 89 -8.99 -7.39 4.90
C GLU A 89 -9.75 -6.79 6.10
N THR A 90 -9.32 -7.08 7.33
CA THR A 90 -10.01 -6.70 8.57
C THR A 90 -9.20 -5.77 9.47
N PHE A 91 -7.91 -5.58 9.18
CA PHE A 91 -6.97 -4.79 9.97
C PHE A 91 -6.17 -3.84 9.07
N TYR A 92 -6.35 -2.55 9.31
CA TYR A 92 -5.70 -1.46 8.56
C TYR A 92 -4.60 -0.77 9.38
N GLY A 93 -4.18 -1.38 10.49
CA GLY A 93 -3.08 -0.90 11.31
C GLY A 93 -3.49 0.33 12.13
N PRO A 94 -2.65 1.38 12.21
CA PRO A 94 -2.99 2.60 12.95
C PRO A 94 -4.10 3.43 12.28
N LEU A 95 -4.61 2.99 11.12
CA LEU A 95 -5.69 3.63 10.38
C LEU A 95 -7.07 3.03 10.69
N ASP A 96 -7.16 2.10 11.63
CA ASP A 96 -8.43 1.56 12.11
C ASP A 96 -9.20 2.58 12.95
N TYR A 97 -10.50 2.72 12.69
CA TYR A 97 -11.39 3.60 13.45
C TYR A 97 -11.72 3.06 14.85
N SER A 98 -11.20 1.90 15.24
CA SER A 98 -11.53 1.21 16.50
C SER A 98 -11.22 2.04 17.75
N GLU A 99 -10.16 2.86 17.69
CA GLU A 99 -9.71 3.73 18.79
C GLU A 99 -10.34 5.13 18.75
N GLY A 100 -11.28 5.37 17.82
CA GLY A 100 -11.99 6.63 17.65
C GLY A 100 -11.23 7.69 16.83
N TYR A 101 -11.98 8.70 16.38
CA TYR A 101 -11.47 9.74 15.46
C TYR A 101 -10.38 10.63 16.08
N ASP A 102 -10.44 10.92 17.39
CA ASP A 102 -9.46 11.78 18.05
C ASP A 102 -8.07 11.13 18.11
N THR A 103 -8.00 9.83 18.37
CA THR A 103 -6.76 9.05 18.35
C THR A 103 -6.15 9.06 16.96
N LEU A 104 -6.98 8.83 15.93
CA LEU A 104 -6.57 8.88 14.53
C LEU A 104 -6.06 10.27 14.15
N ARG A 105 -6.75 11.33 14.56
CA ARG A 105 -6.30 12.71 14.32
C ARG A 105 -4.95 13.01 14.97
N LEU A 106 -4.72 12.54 16.21
CA LEU A 106 -3.43 12.69 16.88
C LEU A 106 -2.32 11.91 16.18
N PHE A 107 -2.62 10.72 15.69
CA PHE A 107 -1.72 9.94 14.84
C PHE A 107 -1.37 10.72 13.55
N PHE A 108 -2.34 11.26 12.83
CA PHE A 108 -2.06 12.08 11.64
C PHE A 108 -1.21 13.34 11.94
N ASN A 109 -1.32 13.91 13.14
CA ASN A 109 -0.45 15.00 13.57
C ASN A 109 1.01 14.55 13.81
N SER A 110 1.25 13.27 14.11
CA SER A 110 2.62 12.73 14.28
C SER A 110 3.29 12.40 12.94
N LEU A 111 2.52 12.13 11.88
CA LEU A 111 3.04 11.61 10.62
C LEU A 111 4.01 12.54 9.90
N VAL A 112 5.05 11.91 9.33
CA VAL A 112 6.00 12.47 8.37
C VAL A 112 5.73 11.90 6.99
N SER A 113 5.66 10.57 6.90
CA SER A 113 5.38 9.84 5.67
C SER A 113 4.73 8.50 5.99
N MET A 114 3.97 7.99 5.03
CA MET A 114 3.55 6.60 5.01
C MET A 114 3.86 5.98 3.66
N GLU A 115 4.15 4.68 3.66
CA GLU A 115 4.42 3.92 2.45
C GLU A 115 3.61 2.62 2.51
N LEU A 116 2.66 2.48 1.60
CA LEU A 116 1.90 1.26 1.40
C LEU A 116 2.57 0.45 0.29
N THR A 117 3.18 -0.65 0.67
CA THR A 117 3.78 -1.62 -0.25
C THR A 117 2.78 -2.73 -0.56
N ILE A 118 2.43 -2.86 -1.84
CA ILE A 118 1.56 -3.92 -2.34
C ILE A 118 2.47 -5.08 -2.79
N PRO A 119 2.24 -6.31 -2.31
CA PRO A 119 2.99 -7.48 -2.76
C PRO A 119 2.88 -7.65 -4.27
N PRO A 120 3.93 -8.19 -4.93
CA PRO A 120 3.91 -8.29 -6.37
C PRO A 120 2.76 -9.16 -6.88
N LEU A 121 2.09 -8.65 -7.91
CA LEU A 121 1.03 -9.33 -8.63
C LEU A 121 1.53 -9.71 -10.02
N ASP A 122 1.31 -10.96 -10.42
CA ASP A 122 1.68 -11.42 -11.76
C ASP A 122 0.42 -11.45 -12.65
N ASN A 123 0.51 -11.07 -13.92
CA ASN A 123 -0.55 -11.30 -14.91
C ASN A 123 0.04 -11.72 -16.27
N PHE A 124 -0.83 -12.12 -17.19
CA PHE A 124 -0.42 -12.48 -18.56
C PHE A 124 -0.88 -11.42 -19.54
N ALA A 125 0.07 -10.79 -20.22
CA ALA A 125 -0.20 -9.96 -21.38
C ALA A 125 -0.28 -10.86 -22.63
N PHE A 126 -1.44 -10.84 -23.28
CA PHE A 126 -1.68 -11.53 -24.54
C PHE A 126 -1.50 -10.58 -25.72
N GLY A 127 -0.51 -10.85 -26.57
CA GLY A 127 -0.39 -10.28 -27.90
C GLY A 127 -0.93 -11.24 -28.95
N SER A 128 -1.08 -10.78 -30.19
CA SER A 128 -1.55 -11.61 -31.30
C SER A 128 -0.65 -12.84 -31.59
N LEU A 129 0.62 -12.81 -31.15
CA LEU A 129 1.63 -13.85 -31.41
C LEU A 129 2.50 -14.20 -30.20
N TYR A 130 2.24 -13.65 -29.02
CA TYR A 130 3.06 -13.92 -27.83
C TYR A 130 2.26 -13.85 -26.54
N ARG A 131 2.73 -14.60 -25.54
CA ARG A 131 2.26 -14.55 -24.15
C ARG A 131 3.43 -14.13 -23.28
N ASN A 132 3.36 -12.94 -22.69
CA ASN A 132 4.37 -12.46 -21.75
C ASN A 132 3.77 -12.45 -20.35
N CYS A 133 4.49 -13.02 -19.39
CA CYS A 133 4.17 -12.85 -17.98
C CYS A 133 4.75 -11.50 -17.52
N LEU A 134 3.93 -10.67 -16.90
CA LEU A 134 4.33 -9.43 -16.27
C LEU A 134 4.18 -9.54 -14.76
N ARG A 135 5.14 -9.00 -14.04
CA ARG A 135 5.15 -8.85 -12.59
C ARG A 135 5.06 -7.39 -12.25
N TRP A 136 3.98 -7.02 -11.58
CA TRP A 136 3.70 -5.68 -11.09
C TRP A 136 4.18 -5.53 -9.66
N SER A 137 4.91 -4.46 -9.37
CA SER A 137 5.32 -4.05 -8.04
C SER A 137 4.82 -2.64 -7.83
N ASN A 138 3.91 -2.46 -6.88
CA ASN A 138 3.25 -1.17 -6.66
C ASN A 138 3.54 -0.68 -5.25
N VAL A 139 3.97 0.57 -5.14
CA VAL A 139 4.15 1.25 -3.87
C VAL A 139 3.38 2.56 -3.91
N VAL A 140 2.57 2.82 -2.90
CA VAL A 140 1.88 4.10 -2.72
C VAL A 140 2.58 4.86 -1.62
N TYR A 141 3.16 6.00 -1.97
CA TYR A 141 3.81 6.89 -1.01
C TYR A 141 2.84 7.99 -0.59
N TYR A 142 2.79 8.31 0.70
CA TYR A 142 2.01 9.40 1.27
C TYR A 142 2.97 10.36 1.98
N ASN A 143 3.00 11.62 1.56
CA ASN A 143 3.82 12.68 2.12
C ASN A 143 2.98 13.61 3.00
N PHE A 144 3.43 13.82 4.24
CA PHE A 144 2.80 14.71 5.23
C PHE A 144 3.64 15.94 5.56
N GLU A 145 4.75 16.19 4.84
CA GLU A 145 5.62 17.35 5.05
C GLU A 145 4.84 18.68 4.99
N ASN A 146 3.92 18.81 4.03
CA ASN A 146 3.05 19.97 3.91
C ASN A 146 1.80 19.78 4.79
N ARG A 147 1.82 20.31 6.01
CA ARG A 147 0.68 20.22 6.93
C ARG A 147 -0.60 20.77 6.30
N GLY A 148 -1.70 20.02 6.41
CA GLY A 148 -3.01 20.37 5.84
C GLY A 148 -3.28 19.83 4.44
N GLN A 149 -2.29 19.20 3.81
CA GLN A 149 -2.45 18.50 2.54
C GLN A 149 -1.60 17.24 2.55
N VAL A 150 -2.19 16.09 2.23
CA VAL A 150 -1.44 14.85 2.07
C VAL A 150 -1.27 14.61 0.59
N GLN A 151 -0.03 14.62 0.11
CA GLN A 151 0.29 14.22 -1.25
C GLN A 151 0.45 12.71 -1.26
N TYR A 152 -0.22 12.00 -2.16
CA TYR A 152 0.07 10.60 -2.39
C TYR A 152 0.39 10.30 -3.84
N VAL A 153 1.33 9.38 -4.04
CA VAL A 153 1.93 9.05 -5.32
C VAL A 153 1.97 7.54 -5.48
N LEU A 154 1.30 7.02 -6.49
CA LEU A 154 1.43 5.63 -6.90
C LEU A 154 2.68 5.49 -7.78
N ARG A 155 3.58 4.59 -7.39
CA ARG A 155 4.77 4.23 -8.17
C ARG A 155 4.61 2.80 -8.68
N PRO A 156 4.03 2.63 -9.88
CA PRO A 156 3.93 1.32 -10.50
C PRO A 156 5.27 0.97 -11.15
N ALA A 157 5.71 -0.27 -10.94
CA ALA A 157 6.82 -0.87 -11.66
C ALA A 157 6.36 -2.19 -12.28
N ALA A 158 6.69 -2.40 -13.54
CA ALA A 158 6.41 -3.65 -14.24
C ALA A 158 7.71 -4.28 -14.74
N SER A 159 7.84 -5.59 -14.58
CA SER A 159 8.96 -6.36 -15.07
C SER A 159 8.46 -7.64 -15.74
N ILE A 160 9.24 -8.22 -16.65
CA ILE A 160 8.91 -9.53 -17.21
C ILE A 160 9.17 -10.58 -16.14
N CYS A 161 8.24 -11.50 -15.92
CA CYS A 161 8.46 -12.59 -14.97
C CYS A 161 9.71 -13.37 -15.39
N CYS A 162 10.64 -13.57 -14.45
CA CYS A 162 11.74 -14.49 -14.68
C CYS A 162 11.14 -15.86 -14.97
N ALA A 163 11.49 -16.48 -16.10
CA ALA A 163 10.80 -17.64 -16.66
C ALA A 163 10.62 -18.78 -15.63
N ARG A 164 9.51 -18.78 -14.89
CA ARG A 164 8.95 -20.00 -14.34
C ARG A 164 8.46 -20.76 -15.57
N ARG A 165 9.14 -21.86 -15.92
CA ARG A 165 8.53 -22.92 -16.71
C ARG A 165 7.17 -23.20 -16.07
N LEU A 166 6.11 -22.69 -16.68
CA LEU A 166 4.78 -23.18 -16.42
C LEU A 166 4.83 -24.61 -16.94
N ALA A 167 5.06 -25.57 -16.04
CA ALA A 167 4.62 -26.93 -16.30
C ALA A 167 3.13 -26.80 -16.63
N ALA A 168 2.78 -27.22 -17.84
CA ALA A 168 1.43 -27.25 -18.32
C ALA A 168 0.67 -28.31 -17.53
N ASP A 169 0.27 -28.01 -16.31
CA ASP A 169 -0.64 -28.87 -15.55
C ASP A 169 -1.80 -28.04 -15.00
N THR A 170 -2.96 -28.42 -15.54
CA THR A 170 -4.33 -28.23 -15.02
C THR A 170 -4.88 -26.81 -14.96
N PHE A 171 -5.24 -26.27 -16.14
CA PHE A 171 -6.54 -25.58 -16.28
C PHE A 171 -7.56 -26.64 -16.71
N THR A 172 -8.42 -27.11 -15.80
CA THR A 172 -9.68 -27.77 -16.18
C THR A 172 -10.79 -26.75 -16.09
N ALA A 173 -11.56 -26.68 -17.17
CA ALA A 173 -12.70 -25.81 -17.41
C ALA A 173 -13.86 -26.03 -16.41
#